data_AF-A0A2A2RQH8-F1
#
_entry.id   AF-A0A2A2RQH8-F1
#
_cell.length_a   1.000
_cell.length_b   1.000
_cell.length_c   1.000
_cell.angle_alpha   90.00
_cell.angle_beta   90.00
_cell.angle_gamma   90.00
#
_symmetry.space_group_name_H-M   'P 1'
#
loop_
_entity.id
_entity.type
_entity.pdbx_description
1 polymer ?
#
loop_
_entity_poly.entity_id
_entity_poly.type
_entity_poly.pdbx_seq_one_letter_code
_entity_poly.pdbx_strand_id
1 'polypeptide(L)'
;MQPAMRKYILHCCVGAWLLISLRANPAPAESPAPEAMITLPKLEVKSNAVCNYGIGIVATWNKSTQSIDHVYIEEVSPGSTAAELGLKRGDEILKINGREVTAMKGGMKRGSDLFELLVDQPIGRTIVLEVAVRTVQRFELPASL
;
A
#
# COMPACT_ATOMS: atom_id res chain seq x y z
N MET A 1 11.24 -79.98 4.42
CA MET A 1 10.78 -80.97 5.42
C MET A 1 9.77 -80.26 6.32
N GLN A 2 8.56 -80.82 6.48
CA GLN A 2 7.50 -80.35 7.41
C GLN A 2 7.73 -80.94 8.83
N PRO A 3 6.93 -80.62 9.88
CA PRO A 3 5.78 -79.70 9.98
C PRO A 3 6.14 -78.45 10.86
N ALA A 4 5.47 -77.94 11.92
CA ALA A 4 4.26 -78.30 12.67
C ALA A 4 3.71 -77.19 13.60
N MET A 5 2.36 -77.15 13.77
CA MET A 5 1.58 -77.30 15.03
C MET A 5 1.90 -76.46 16.31
N ARG A 6 0.96 -76.17 17.25
CA ARG A 6 -0.53 -76.27 17.33
C ARG A 6 -1.06 -75.66 18.65
N LYS A 7 -2.21 -74.97 18.55
CA LYS A 7 -3.28 -74.68 19.56
C LYS A 7 -2.99 -74.83 21.08
N TYR A 8 -3.27 -73.74 21.81
CA TYR A 8 -4.11 -73.64 23.03
C TYR A 8 -4.52 -74.92 23.80
N ILE A 9 -4.34 -74.91 25.13
CA ILE A 9 -5.36 -75.05 26.22
C ILE A 9 -4.66 -75.30 27.57
N LEU A 10 -5.11 -74.63 28.66
CA LEU A 10 -5.47 -75.14 30.01
C LEU A 10 -5.43 -73.97 31.04
N HIS A 11 -6.55 -73.32 31.40
CA HIS A 11 -7.58 -73.64 32.42
C HIS A 11 -7.26 -73.19 33.88
N CYS A 12 -8.33 -72.86 34.63
CA CYS A 12 -8.35 -72.36 36.03
C CYS A 12 -7.75 -70.94 36.27
N CYS A 13 -8.21 -70.14 37.24
CA CYS A 13 -9.20 -70.36 38.33
C CYS A 13 -10.36 -69.33 38.32
N VAL A 14 -11.40 -69.60 39.12
CA VAL A 14 -12.63 -68.78 39.28
C VAL A 14 -12.47 -67.77 40.44
N GLY A 15 -13.08 -66.57 40.32
CA GLY A 15 -13.13 -65.58 41.39
C GLY A 15 -14.34 -64.62 41.27
N ALA A 16 -15.03 -64.38 42.40
CA ALA A 16 -16.18 -63.48 42.58
C ALA A 16 -15.90 -62.04 42.07
N TRP A 17 -16.71 -61.49 41.14
CA TRP A 17 -17.99 -60.77 41.34
C TRP A 17 -17.88 -59.29 41.80
N LEU A 18 -18.81 -58.50 41.23
CA LEU A 18 -19.38 -57.22 41.71
C LEU A 18 -18.70 -55.87 41.36
N LEU A 19 -19.29 -55.22 40.36
CA LEU A 19 -19.49 -53.76 40.23
C LEU A 19 -18.27 -52.82 40.39
N ILE A 20 -17.41 -52.79 39.37
CA ILE A 20 -16.69 -51.54 39.05
C ILE A 20 -17.71 -50.55 38.48
N SER A 21 -18.07 -49.52 39.25
CA SER A 21 -18.83 -48.39 38.74
C SER A 21 -18.05 -47.70 37.61
N LEU A 22 -18.73 -47.42 36.48
CA LEU A 22 -18.20 -46.47 35.51
C LEU A 22 -18.13 -45.08 36.18
N ARG A 23 -16.96 -44.72 36.72
CA ARG A 23 -16.59 -43.30 36.73
C ARG A 23 -16.47 -42.89 35.27
N ALA A 24 -17.44 -42.11 34.80
CA ALA A 24 -17.33 -41.46 33.50
C ALA A 24 -16.03 -40.67 33.48
N ASN A 25 -15.09 -41.07 32.60
CA ASN A 25 -13.96 -40.24 32.30
C ASN A 25 -14.52 -38.98 31.63
N PRO A 26 -14.28 -37.76 32.15
CA PRO A 26 -14.71 -36.56 31.45
C PRO A 26 -14.06 -36.60 30.06
N ALA A 27 -14.86 -36.38 29.01
CA ALA A 27 -14.33 -36.33 27.66
C ALA A 27 -13.22 -35.28 27.60
N PRO A 28 -12.09 -35.55 26.91
CA PRO A 28 -11.10 -34.50 26.66
C PRO A 28 -11.82 -33.35 25.99
N ALA A 29 -11.65 -32.13 26.52
CA ALA A 29 -12.38 -30.97 26.03
C ALA A 29 -12.06 -30.76 24.54
N GLU A 30 -13.02 -31.09 23.69
CA GLU A 30 -12.89 -30.95 22.25
C GLU A 30 -12.86 -29.44 21.97
N SER A 31 -11.65 -28.93 21.66
CA SER A 31 -11.43 -27.51 21.43
C SER A 31 -12.43 -27.04 20.37
N PRO A 32 -13.16 -25.93 20.59
CA PRO A 32 -14.07 -25.41 19.58
C PRO A 32 -13.30 -25.26 18.26
N ALA A 33 -13.91 -25.74 17.18
CA ALA A 33 -13.32 -25.69 15.85
C ALA A 33 -12.87 -24.25 15.54
N PRO A 34 -11.72 -24.06 14.85
CA PRO A 34 -11.15 -22.74 14.65
C PRO A 34 -12.21 -21.81 14.08
N GLU A 35 -12.42 -20.69 14.79
CA GLU A 35 -13.39 -19.66 14.40
C GLU A 35 -13.22 -19.36 12.92
N ALA A 36 -14.32 -19.36 12.17
CA ALA A 36 -14.30 -19.32 10.71
C ALA A 36 -13.72 -17.99 10.23
N MET A 37 -12.39 -17.94 10.14
CA MET A 37 -11.62 -16.75 9.81
C MET A 37 -12.01 -16.33 8.40
N ILE A 38 -12.81 -15.27 8.31
CA ILE A 38 -13.22 -14.69 7.04
C ILE A 38 -11.96 -14.06 6.45
N THR A 39 -11.23 -14.86 5.65
CA THR A 39 -10.12 -14.42 4.83
C THR A 39 -10.67 -13.38 3.87
N LEU A 40 -10.56 -12.10 4.24
CA LEU A 40 -10.96 -10.99 3.40
C LEU A 40 -10.24 -11.16 2.05
N PRO A 41 -10.97 -11.14 0.92
CA PRO A 41 -10.32 -11.15 -0.37
C PRO A 41 -9.40 -9.93 -0.43
N LYS A 42 -8.13 -10.16 -0.82
CA LYS A 42 -7.08 -9.14 -0.86
C LYS A 42 -7.64 -7.86 -1.50
N LEU A 43 -7.79 -6.81 -0.70
CA LEU A 43 -8.40 -5.56 -1.14
C LEU A 43 -7.46 -4.83 -2.09
N GLU A 44 -7.57 -5.13 -3.38
CA GLU A 44 -6.82 -4.43 -4.43
C GLU A 44 -7.44 -3.05 -4.67
N VAL A 45 -7.16 -2.12 -3.76
CA VAL A 45 -7.36 -0.69 -3.98
C VAL A 45 -6.54 -0.31 -5.21
N LYS A 46 -7.22 -0.15 -6.35
CA LYS A 46 -6.63 0.41 -7.57
C LYS A 46 -6.45 1.92 -7.36
N SER A 47 -5.41 2.28 -6.61
CA SER A 47 -5.08 3.67 -6.34
C SER A 47 -4.75 4.40 -7.64
N ASN A 48 -5.55 5.43 -7.93
CA ASN A 48 -5.06 6.56 -8.72
C ASN A 48 -3.75 7.04 -8.09
N ALA A 49 -2.79 7.45 -8.91
CA ALA A 49 -1.48 7.89 -8.43
C ALA A 49 -1.62 9.06 -7.45
N VAL A 50 -1.50 8.78 -6.14
CA VAL A 50 -1.57 9.82 -5.11
C VAL A 50 -0.20 10.48 -5.00
N CYS A 51 -0.16 11.80 -5.09
CA CYS A 51 1.00 12.57 -4.70
C CYS A 51 1.05 12.66 -3.17
N ASN A 52 2.06 12.05 -2.53
CA ASN A 52 2.12 11.90 -1.07
C ASN A 52 2.30 13.22 -0.31
N TYR A 53 2.51 14.34 -1.00
CA TYR A 53 2.87 15.65 -0.44
C TYR A 53 1.70 16.63 -0.35
N GLY A 54 0.47 16.20 -0.69
CA GLY A 54 -0.72 17.05 -0.62
C GLY A 54 -0.83 18.09 -1.73
N ILE A 55 -0.18 17.84 -2.89
CA ILE A 55 -0.28 18.68 -4.09
C ILE A 55 -0.79 17.86 -5.29
N GLY A 56 -1.82 18.37 -5.96
CA GLY A 56 -2.15 17.96 -7.32
C GLY A 56 -1.23 18.69 -8.29
N ILE A 57 -0.69 18.00 -9.30
CA ILE A 57 0.20 18.59 -10.30
C ILE A 57 -0.31 18.35 -11.72
N VAL A 58 -0.11 19.36 -12.57
CA VAL A 58 -0.27 19.24 -14.03
C VAL A 58 1.08 19.55 -14.68
N ALA A 59 1.49 18.71 -15.64
CA ALA A 59 2.74 18.89 -16.35
C ALA A 59 2.50 18.92 -17.86
N THR A 60 3.25 19.77 -18.57
CA THR A 60 3.39 19.70 -20.03
C THR A 60 4.61 18.87 -20.37
N TRP A 61 4.49 17.99 -21.37
CA TRP A 61 5.60 17.16 -21.81
C TRP A 61 5.57 16.92 -23.32
N ASN A 62 6.75 16.84 -23.92
CA ASN A 62 6.92 16.49 -25.31
C ASN A 62 6.71 14.98 -25.50
N LYS A 63 5.70 14.60 -26.28
CA LYS A 63 5.32 13.19 -26.50
C LYS A 63 6.37 12.38 -27.27
N SER A 64 7.25 13.02 -28.03
CA SER A 64 8.29 12.37 -28.84
C SER A 64 9.55 12.08 -28.01
N THR A 65 10.08 13.10 -27.33
CA THR A 65 11.29 12.98 -26.49
C THR A 65 11.02 12.40 -25.09
N GLN A 66 9.75 12.43 -24.64
CA GLN A 66 9.34 12.15 -23.26
C GLN A 66 10.05 13.02 -22.20
N SER A 67 10.51 14.22 -22.59
CA SER A 67 10.95 15.26 -21.65
C SER A 67 9.74 16.00 -21.08
N ILE A 68 9.79 16.30 -19.78
CA ILE A 68 8.89 17.29 -19.16
C ILE A 68 9.36 18.69 -19.61
N ASP A 69 8.41 19.59 -19.87
CA ASP A 69 8.70 20.98 -20.28
C ASP A 69 8.38 21.96 -19.14
N HIS A 70 7.24 21.79 -18.46
CA HIS A 70 6.84 22.57 -17.28
C HIS A 70 6.04 21.69 -16.30
N VAL A 71 6.07 22.03 -15.00
CA VAL A 71 5.24 21.40 -13.95
C VAL A 71 4.60 22.49 -13.09
N TYR A 72 3.27 22.45 -12.95
CA TYR A 72 2.50 23.41 -12.17
C TYR A 72 1.73 22.71 -11.05
N ILE A 73 1.59 23.40 -9.92
CA ILE A 73 0.66 22.99 -8.86
C ILE A 73 -0.76 23.31 -9.34
N GLU A 74 -1.60 22.28 -9.49
CA GLU A 74 -3.00 22.41 -9.86
C GLU A 74 -3.92 22.52 -8.63
N GLU A 75 -3.60 21.80 -7.56
CA GLU A 75 -4.36 21.77 -6.31
C GLU A 75 -3.40 21.66 -5.12
N VAL A 76 -3.79 22.23 -3.97
CA VAL A 76 -3.11 22.02 -2.68
C VAL A 76 -4.15 21.59 -1.66
N SER A 77 -3.97 20.41 -1.07
CA SER A 77 -4.93 19.83 -0.12
C SER A 77 -4.94 20.63 1.19
N PRO A 78 -6.11 21.07 1.70
CA PRO A 78 -6.21 21.77 2.98
C PRO A 78 -5.62 20.96 4.14
N GLY A 79 -4.84 21.61 5.01
CA GLY A 79 -4.19 20.96 6.15
C GLY A 79 -3.02 20.02 5.77
N SER A 80 -2.54 20.06 4.52
CA SER A 80 -1.28 19.41 4.14
C SER A 80 -0.06 20.28 4.42
N THR A 81 1.11 19.66 4.52
CA THR A 81 2.39 20.38 4.65
C THR A 81 2.66 21.34 3.49
N ALA A 82 2.14 21.06 2.29
CA ALA A 82 2.21 22.02 1.17
C ALA A 82 1.38 23.29 1.42
N ALA A 83 0.20 23.17 2.06
CA ALA A 83 -0.60 24.32 2.48
C ALA A 83 0.08 25.09 3.63
N GLU A 84 0.71 24.39 4.58
CA GLU A 84 1.47 25.00 5.69
C GLU A 84 2.69 25.78 5.20
N LEU A 85 3.38 25.27 4.16
CA LEU A 85 4.46 25.95 3.45
C LEU A 85 3.98 27.10 2.54
N GLY A 86 2.67 27.31 2.41
CA GLY A 86 2.06 28.41 1.66
C GLY A 86 2.07 28.25 0.14
N LEU A 87 2.35 27.05 -0.38
CA LEU A 87 2.26 26.72 -1.81
C LEU A 87 0.82 26.87 -2.31
N LYS A 88 0.64 27.29 -3.57
CA LYS A 88 -0.68 27.60 -4.15
C LYS A 88 -0.82 27.06 -5.57
N ARG A 89 -2.08 26.93 -6.00
CA ARG A 89 -2.44 26.66 -7.39
C ARG A 89 -1.85 27.74 -8.31
N GLY A 90 -1.16 27.31 -9.36
CA GLY A 90 -0.52 28.17 -10.35
C GLY A 90 0.97 28.45 -10.10
N ASP A 91 1.51 28.04 -8.95
CA ASP A 91 2.96 28.04 -8.72
C ASP A 91 3.64 26.96 -9.57
N GLU A 92 4.87 27.22 -10.02
CA GLU A 92 5.58 26.41 -11.01
C GLU A 92 6.80 25.72 -10.38
N ILE A 93 6.84 24.39 -10.40
CA ILE A 93 7.93 23.59 -9.82
C ILE A 93 9.07 23.52 -10.83
N LEU A 94 10.20 24.15 -10.49
CA LEU A 94 11.40 24.20 -11.34
C LEU A 94 12.30 22.99 -11.09
N LYS A 95 12.50 22.60 -9.82
CA LYS A 95 13.34 21.45 -9.45
C LYS A 95 12.74 20.64 -8.31
N ILE A 96 13.13 19.37 -8.26
CA ILE A 96 12.87 18.45 -7.15
C ILE A 96 14.20 17.84 -6.72
N ASN A 97 14.58 17.99 -5.44
CA ASN A 97 15.85 17.53 -4.87
C ASN A 97 17.08 18.02 -5.67
N GLY A 98 17.04 19.27 -6.14
CA GLY A 98 18.10 19.87 -6.98
C GLY A 98 18.16 19.40 -8.43
N ARG A 99 17.28 18.48 -8.86
CA ARG A 99 17.13 18.09 -10.28
C ARG A 99 16.10 18.97 -10.97
N GLU A 100 16.49 19.64 -12.05
CA GLU A 100 15.58 20.38 -12.94
C GLU A 100 14.47 19.47 -13.46
N VAL A 101 13.20 19.91 -13.44
CA VAL A 101 12.09 19.14 -14.01
C VAL A 101 12.26 18.95 -15.52
N THR A 102 12.86 19.91 -16.22
CA THR A 102 13.15 19.85 -17.67
C THR A 102 14.18 18.78 -18.03
N ALA A 103 14.99 18.32 -17.07
CA ALA A 103 15.92 17.20 -17.23
C ALA A 103 15.29 15.83 -16.95
N MET A 104 14.03 15.77 -16.50
CA MET A 104 13.31 14.54 -16.16
C MET A 104 12.74 13.85 -17.39
N LYS A 105 12.85 12.52 -17.41
CA LYS A 105 12.50 11.66 -18.55
C LYS A 105 11.32 10.76 -18.25
N GLY A 106 10.60 10.42 -19.32
CA GLY A 106 9.51 9.45 -19.33
C GLY A 106 8.11 10.06 -19.39
N GLY A 107 7.97 11.38 -19.22
CA GLY A 107 6.66 12.05 -19.20
C GLY A 107 5.76 11.64 -18.02
N MET A 108 4.46 11.87 -18.17
CA MET A 108 3.45 11.54 -17.14
C MET A 108 3.04 10.06 -17.17
N LYS A 109 3.96 9.15 -16.77
CA LYS A 109 3.72 7.70 -16.63
C LYS A 109 4.33 7.16 -15.33
N ARG A 110 3.77 6.08 -14.78
CA ARG A 110 4.41 5.30 -13.70
C ARG A 110 5.78 4.78 -14.19
N GLY A 111 6.82 4.92 -13.38
CA GLY A 111 8.22 4.66 -13.80
C GLY A 111 8.81 5.75 -14.70
N SER A 112 8.44 7.02 -14.45
CA SER A 112 9.18 8.20 -14.93
C SER A 112 9.86 8.88 -13.74
N ASP A 113 10.91 9.67 -14.02
CA ASP A 113 11.65 10.44 -13.02
C ASP A 113 10.74 11.25 -12.07
N LEU A 114 9.67 11.84 -12.62
CA LEU A 114 8.73 12.67 -11.87
C LEU A 114 7.80 11.83 -10.98
N PHE A 115 7.33 10.67 -11.47
CA PHE A 115 6.50 9.75 -10.68
C PHE A 115 7.31 9.10 -9.55
N GLU A 116 8.58 8.72 -9.79
CA GLU A 116 9.45 8.11 -8.79
C GLU A 116 9.84 9.04 -7.63
N LEU A 117 9.64 10.35 -7.79
CA LEU A 117 9.87 11.36 -6.75
C LEU A 117 8.58 11.76 -6.00
N LEU A 118 7.42 11.72 -6.66
CA LEU A 118 6.18 12.31 -6.16
C LEU A 118 5.08 11.31 -5.78
N VAL A 119 5.05 10.12 -6.39
CA VAL A 119 3.95 9.15 -6.30
C VAL A 119 4.34 7.91 -5.49
N ASP A 120 3.38 7.39 -4.72
CA ASP A 120 3.49 6.16 -3.90
C ASP A 120 4.75 6.13 -3.00
N GLN A 121 5.14 7.29 -2.47
CA GLN A 121 6.35 7.51 -1.67
C GLN A 121 6.19 7.00 -0.22
N PRO A 122 7.27 6.52 0.43
CA PRO A 122 7.24 6.10 1.83
C PRO A 122 6.96 7.26 2.78
N ILE A 123 6.19 6.98 3.85
CA ILE A 123 5.79 7.96 4.88
C ILE A 123 7.03 8.59 5.53
N GLY A 124 7.01 9.91 5.72
CA GLY A 124 8.12 10.65 6.33
C GLY A 124 9.29 10.95 5.39
N ARG A 125 9.21 10.56 4.10
CA ARG A 125 10.15 11.03 3.09
C ARG A 125 9.95 12.52 2.83
N THR A 126 11.03 13.28 2.91
CA THR A 126 11.06 14.72 2.56
C THR A 126 11.62 14.88 1.14
N ILE A 127 11.07 15.85 0.40
CA ILE A 127 11.65 16.37 -0.84
C ILE A 127 11.87 17.87 -0.73
N VAL A 128 12.88 18.38 -1.42
CA VAL A 128 13.12 19.82 -1.58
C VAL A 128 12.55 20.24 -2.93
N LEU A 129 11.65 21.22 -2.92
CA LEU A 129 11.10 21.83 -4.13
C LEU A 129 11.70 23.24 -4.30
N GLU A 130 12.24 23.53 -5.49
CA GLU A 130 12.46 24.93 -5.90
C GLU A 130 11.30 25.34 -6.80
N VAL A 131 10.59 26.41 -6.43
CA VAL A 131 9.28 26.77 -6.99
C VAL A 131 9.26 28.26 -7.35
N ALA A 132 8.84 28.60 -8.57
CA ALA A 132 8.52 29.97 -8.97
C ALA A 132 7.09 30.31 -8.50
N VAL A 133 7.00 30.99 -7.36
CA VAL A 133 5.73 31.45 -6.77
C VAL A 133 5.19 32.65 -7.54
N ARG A 134 3.91 32.60 -7.96
CA ARG A 134 3.32 33.64 -8.82
C ARG A 134 2.46 34.64 -8.04
N THR A 135 2.90 35.91 -7.99
CA THR A 135 2.11 37.01 -7.41
C THR A 135 1.00 37.45 -8.35
N VAL A 136 -0.25 37.39 -7.90
CA VAL A 136 -1.41 37.93 -8.62
C VAL A 136 -1.29 39.46 -8.72
N GLN A 137 -1.24 39.98 -9.93
CA GLN A 137 -1.19 41.40 -10.23
C GLN A 137 -2.35 41.78 -11.17
N ARG A 138 -2.95 42.94 -10.95
CA ARG A 138 -3.97 43.51 -11.83
C ARG A 138 -3.32 44.50 -12.78
N PHE A 139 -3.58 44.34 -14.07
CA PHE A 139 -3.17 45.27 -15.12
C PHE A 139 -4.41 45.68 -15.92
N GLU A 140 -4.45 46.92 -16.37
CA GLU A 140 -5.41 47.40 -17.35
C GLU A 140 -4.68 47.48 -18.70
N LEU A 141 -5.08 46.63 -19.65
CA LEU A 141 -4.48 46.57 -20.98
C LEU A 141 -5.45 47.22 -21.99
N PRO A 142 -5.27 48.50 -22.36
CA PRO A 142 -5.99 49.07 -23.48
C PRO A 142 -5.54 48.41 -24.78
N ALA A 143 -6.46 48.23 -25.72
CA ALA A 143 -6.12 47.70 -27.04
C ALA A 143 -5.34 48.74 -27.86
N SER A 144 -4.09 48.42 -28.22
CA SER A 144 -3.31 49.15 -29.22
C SER A 144 -3.51 48.55 -30.61
N LEU A 145 -3.50 49.40 -31.62
CA LEU A 145 -3.39 49.02 -33.05
C LEU A 145 -1.92 48.71 -33.42
#